data_AF-A0A7S1MA50-F1
#
_entry.id   AF-A0A7S1MA50-F1
#
_cell.length_a   1.000
_cell.length_b   1.000
_cell.length_c   1.000
_cell.angle_alpha   90.00
_cell.angle_beta   90.00
_cell.angle_gamma   90.00
#
_symmetry.space_group_name_H-M   'P 1'
#
loop_
_entity.id
_entity.type
_entity.pdbx_description
1 polymer ?
#
loop_
_entity_poly.entity_id
_entity_poly.type
_entity_poly.pdbx_seq_one_letter_code
_entity_poly.pdbx_strand_id
1 'polypeptide(L)'
;KEMAAWMSSDRFKHMTRPYKPEDVVKLQGTMPLHFTGAKVSDKLYEMMRDHQAKGTCSHTFGALDPVQVVQMAKYLTSVYVSGWQSSSTASTSNEPGPDVADYPYDTVPNKVDQLF
;
A
#
# COMPACT_ATOMS: atom_id res chain seq x y z
N LYS A 1 9.95 24.40 0.66
CA LYS A 1 9.60 24.68 2.06
C LYS A 1 8.51 23.73 2.57
N GLU A 2 7.39 23.58 1.84
CA GLU A 2 6.34 22.62 2.18
C GLU A 2 6.83 21.17 2.28
N MET A 3 7.62 20.69 1.30
CA MET A 3 8.19 19.33 1.32
C MET A 3 9.05 19.06 2.58
N ALA A 4 9.91 20.00 2.96
CA ALA A 4 10.75 19.86 4.15
C ALA A 4 9.91 19.78 5.44
N ALA A 5 8.85 20.58 5.55
CA ALA A 5 7.93 20.52 6.68
C ALA A 5 7.17 19.18 6.71
N TRP A 6 6.66 18.71 5.57
CA TRP A 6 5.99 17.41 5.47
C TRP A 6 6.92 16.26 5.84
N MET A 7 8.15 16.25 5.30
CA MET A 7 9.16 15.23 5.61
C MET A 7 9.59 15.21 7.08
N SER A 8 9.44 16.33 7.79
CA SER A 8 9.77 16.49 9.22
C SER A 8 8.60 16.21 10.15
N SER A 9 7.42 15.86 9.62
CA SER A 9 6.26 15.52 10.44
C SER A 9 6.47 14.25 11.28
N ASP A 10 5.68 14.10 12.35
CA ASP A 10 5.72 12.94 13.25
C ASP A 10 5.57 11.60 12.52
N ARG A 11 4.89 11.59 11.36
CA ARG A 11 4.75 10.41 10.49
C ARG A 11 6.10 9.79 10.11
N PHE A 12 7.13 10.62 9.95
CA PHE A 12 8.44 10.21 9.45
C PHE A 12 9.54 10.23 10.51
N LYS A 13 9.19 10.35 11.81
CA LYS A 13 10.17 10.43 12.90
C LYS A 13 11.20 9.28 12.94
N HIS A 14 10.85 8.12 12.38
CA HIS A 14 11.68 6.91 12.35
C HIS A 14 12.26 6.60 10.96
N MET A 15 12.13 7.53 10.00
CA MET A 15 12.53 7.33 8.61
C MET A 15 13.83 8.08 8.31
N THR A 16 14.84 7.37 7.82
CA THR A 16 16.07 8.00 7.30
C THR A 16 16.03 8.06 5.78
N ARG A 17 16.24 9.24 5.20
CA ARG A 17 16.25 9.47 3.75
C ARG A 17 17.65 9.83 3.29
N PRO A 18 18.29 9.08 2.37
CA PRO A 18 19.62 9.40 1.85
C PRO A 18 19.60 10.46 0.72
N TYR A 19 18.64 11.38 0.78
CA TYR A 19 18.42 12.43 -0.21
C TYR A 19 17.75 13.64 0.45
N LYS A 20 17.87 14.82 -0.16
CA LYS A 20 17.34 16.06 0.39
C LYS A 20 15.91 16.33 -0.10
N PRO A 21 15.12 17.15 0.61
CA PRO A 21 13.81 17.59 0.14
C PRO A 21 13.85 18.22 -1.26
N GLU A 22 14.92 18.94 -1.59
CA GLU A 22 15.09 19.61 -2.88
C GLU A 22 15.24 18.60 -4.04
N ASP A 23 15.88 17.47 -3.79
CA ASP A 23 16.04 16.40 -4.79
C ASP A 23 14.68 15.80 -5.19
N VAL A 24 13.76 15.70 -4.22
CA VAL A 24 12.38 15.25 -4.48
C VAL A 24 11.61 16.28 -5.27
N VAL A 25 11.60 17.54 -4.84
CA VAL A 25 10.83 18.62 -5.50
C VAL A 25 11.25 18.78 -6.97
N LYS A 26 12.53 18.59 -7.28
CA LYS A 26 13.05 18.63 -8.66
C LYS A 26 12.36 17.63 -9.60
N LEU A 27 11.86 16.50 -9.08
CA LEU A 27 11.23 15.42 -9.84
C LEU A 27 9.69 15.45 -9.82
N GLN A 28 9.07 16.33 -9.04
CA GLN A 28 7.60 16.33 -8.86
C GLN A 28 6.81 16.86 -10.05
N GLY A 29 7.45 17.58 -10.97
CA GLY A 29 6.74 18.31 -12.03
C GLY A 29 5.99 19.53 -11.48
N THR A 30 5.18 20.15 -12.32
CA THR A 30 4.47 21.42 -12.01
C THR A 30 2.98 21.25 -11.75
N MET A 31 2.42 20.08 -12.05
CA MET A 31 1.01 19.78 -11.87
C MET A 31 0.80 18.90 -10.64
N PRO A 32 0.10 19.38 -9.60
CA PRO A 32 -0.13 18.57 -8.40
C PRO A 32 -1.06 17.40 -8.72
N LEU A 33 -0.67 16.20 -8.26
CA LEU A 33 -1.48 14.99 -8.35
C LEU A 33 -2.06 14.65 -6.98
N HIS A 34 -3.35 14.32 -6.95
CA HIS A 34 -4.04 13.86 -5.76
C HIS A 34 -4.37 12.38 -5.90
N PHE A 35 -3.78 11.55 -5.02
CA PHE A 35 -3.97 10.11 -5.05
C PHE A 35 -4.91 9.68 -3.92
N THR A 36 -5.96 8.93 -4.26
CA THR A 36 -6.88 8.30 -3.30
C THR A 36 -6.14 7.39 -2.33
N GLY A 37 -5.11 6.67 -2.82
CA GLY A 37 -4.24 5.84 -1.99
C GLY A 37 -3.51 6.60 -0.88
N ALA A 38 -3.22 7.90 -1.05
CA ALA A 38 -2.61 8.70 0.02
C ALA A 38 -3.54 8.82 1.23
N LYS A 39 -4.84 9.05 1.02
CA LYS A 39 -5.85 9.12 2.08
C LYS A 39 -6.01 7.78 2.81
N VAL A 40 -5.95 6.67 2.08
CA VAL A 40 -5.99 5.33 2.69
C VAL A 40 -4.70 5.05 3.48
N SER A 41 -3.56 5.57 3.05
CA SER A 41 -2.29 5.46 3.78
C SER A 41 -2.27 6.24 5.11
N ASP A 42 -3.06 7.30 5.22
CA ASP A 42 -3.25 8.04 6.47
C ASP A 42 -4.11 7.24 7.45
N LYS A 43 -5.24 6.70 6.97
CA LYS A 43 -6.08 5.78 7.75
C LYS A 43 -5.28 4.57 8.29
N LEU A 44 -4.46 3.96 7.43
CA LEU A 44 -3.61 2.82 7.82
C LEU A 44 -2.58 3.24 8.88
N TYR A 45 -1.93 4.39 8.71
CA TYR A 45 -0.93 4.88 9.65
C TYR A 45 -1.54 5.13 11.05
N GLU A 46 -2.67 5.82 11.11
CA GLU A 46 -3.39 6.10 12.37
C GLU A 46 -3.78 4.80 13.08
N MET A 47 -4.39 3.86 12.36
CA MET A 47 -4.78 2.55 12.90
C MET A 47 -3.57 1.79 13.46
N MET A 48 -2.45 1.77 12.74
CA MET A 48 -1.24 1.07 13.18
C MET A 48 -0.57 1.74 14.38
N ARG A 49 -0.61 3.07 14.48
CA ARG A 49 -0.12 3.80 15.66
C ARG A 49 -1.00 3.56 16.89
N ASP A 50 -2.31 3.52 16.71
CA ASP A 50 -3.27 3.19 17.78
C ASP A 50 -3.06 1.77 18.32
N HIS A 51 -2.93 0.79 17.43
CA HIS A 51 -2.60 -0.58 17.82
C HIS A 51 -1.27 -0.68 18.57
N GLN A 52 -0.24 0.03 18.09
CA GLN A 52 1.06 0.08 18.78
C GLN A 52 0.92 0.66 20.19
N ALA A 53 0.20 1.77 20.37
CA ALA A 53 0.02 2.41 21.68
C ALA A 53 -0.76 1.53 22.65
N LYS A 54 -1.72 0.75 22.15
CA LYS A 54 -2.56 -0.17 22.95
C LYS A 54 -1.94 -1.56 23.15
N GLY A 55 -0.81 -1.87 22.52
CA GLY A 55 -0.22 -3.22 22.55
C GLY A 55 -1.11 -4.28 21.88
N THR A 56 -1.89 -3.90 20.87
CA THR A 56 -2.81 -4.78 20.13
C THR A 56 -2.38 -4.91 18.66
N CYS A 57 -3.13 -5.65 17.85
CA CYS A 57 -2.86 -5.81 16.43
C CYS A 57 -4.13 -5.72 15.56
N SER A 58 -3.95 -5.31 14.30
CA SER A 58 -4.85 -5.62 13.21
C SER A 58 -4.40 -6.94 12.58
N HIS A 59 -5.34 -7.81 12.26
CA HIS A 59 -5.09 -9.04 11.52
C HIS A 59 -5.94 -9.06 10.26
N THR A 60 -5.42 -9.70 9.22
CA THR A 60 -6.09 -9.89 7.94
C THR A 60 -5.50 -11.12 7.23
N PHE A 61 -6.00 -11.43 6.04
CA PHE A 61 -5.46 -12.46 5.16
C PHE A 61 -5.55 -12.01 3.71
N GLY A 62 -4.96 -12.80 2.80
CA GLY A 62 -4.88 -12.47 1.39
C GLY A 62 -6.23 -12.55 0.66
N ALA A 63 -6.67 -11.43 0.07
CA ALA A 63 -7.91 -11.36 -0.71
C ALA A 63 -7.67 -11.73 -2.18
N LEU A 64 -8.51 -12.63 -2.71
CA LEU A 64 -8.46 -13.10 -4.09
C LEU A 64 -9.28 -12.22 -5.04
N ASP A 65 -10.46 -11.79 -4.60
CA ASP A 65 -11.46 -11.14 -5.46
C ASP A 65 -12.35 -10.14 -4.69
N PRO A 66 -13.14 -9.30 -5.41
CA PRO A 66 -14.01 -8.30 -4.78
C PRO A 66 -15.12 -8.89 -3.89
N VAL A 67 -15.64 -10.08 -4.18
CA VAL A 67 -16.67 -10.73 -3.36
C VAL A 67 -16.10 -11.06 -1.99
N GLN A 68 -14.87 -11.58 -1.94
CA GLN A 68 -14.16 -11.85 -0.70
C GLN A 68 -13.90 -10.57 0.09
N VAL A 69 -13.44 -9.49 -0.57
CA VAL A 69 -13.19 -8.19 0.08
C VAL A 69 -14.45 -7.63 0.75
N VAL A 70 -15.61 -7.72 0.09
CA VAL A 70 -16.89 -7.26 0.66
C VAL A 70 -17.26 -8.02 1.94
N GLN A 71 -16.94 -9.31 2.03
CA GLN A 71 -17.16 -10.07 3.27
C GLN A 71 -16.12 -9.76 4.33
N MET A 72 -14.84 -9.59 3.94
CA MET A 72 -13.75 -9.22 4.84
C MET A 72 -14.02 -7.87 5.52
N ALA A 73 -14.51 -6.87 4.77
CA ALA A 73 -14.76 -5.52 5.27
C ALA A 73 -15.73 -5.43 6.45
N LYS A 74 -16.55 -6.47 6.68
CA LYS A 74 -17.47 -6.55 7.82
C LYS A 74 -16.76 -6.86 9.14
N TYR A 75 -15.58 -7.49 9.09
CA TYR A 75 -14.93 -8.09 10.26
C TYR A 75 -13.44 -7.70 10.40
N LEU A 76 -12.78 -7.33 9.30
CA LEU A 76 -11.36 -7.03 9.24
C LEU A 76 -11.13 -5.55 8.97
N THR A 77 -10.08 -5.00 9.55
CA THR A 77 -9.74 -3.57 9.44
C THR A 77 -8.75 -3.26 8.32
N SER A 78 -8.16 -4.29 7.72
CA SER A 78 -7.22 -4.19 6.61
C SER A 78 -7.42 -5.33 5.60
N VAL A 79 -6.90 -5.15 4.39
CA VAL A 79 -6.87 -6.15 3.32
C VAL A 79 -5.42 -6.36 2.92
N TYR A 80 -5.00 -7.61 2.79
CA TYR A 80 -3.68 -7.97 2.26
C TYR A 80 -3.82 -8.49 0.82
N VAL A 81 -2.91 -8.06 -0.05
CA VAL A 81 -2.79 -8.56 -1.42
C VAL A 81 -1.53 -9.39 -1.51
N SER A 82 -1.67 -10.69 -1.78
CA SER A 82 -0.55 -11.63 -1.78
C SER A 82 0.06 -11.81 -3.17
N GLY A 83 1.38 -11.68 -3.27
CA GLY A 83 2.14 -12.03 -4.47
C GLY A 83 2.01 -13.52 -4.81
N TRP A 84 2.06 -14.39 -3.81
CA TRP A 84 1.85 -15.84 -3.97
C TRP A 84 0.48 -16.15 -4.58
N GLN A 85 -0.60 -15.56 -4.07
CA GLN A 85 -1.95 -15.76 -4.63
C GLN A 85 -2.03 -15.20 -6.05
N SER A 86 -1.42 -14.04 -6.30
CA SER A 86 -1.42 -13.40 -7.61
C SER A 86 -0.67 -14.23 -8.66
N SER A 87 0.46 -14.85 -8.27
CA SER A 87 1.23 -15.76 -9.12
C SER A 87 0.40 -16.92 -9.67
N SER A 88 -0.51 -17.46 -8.84
CA SER A 88 -1.34 -18.61 -9.22
C SER A 88 -2.69 -18.23 -9.84
N THR A 89 -3.16 -16.98 -9.69
CA THR A 89 -4.56 -16.62 -10.01
C THR A 89 -4.76 -15.30 -10.76
N ALA A 90 -3.74 -14.45 -10.87
CA ALA A 90 -3.91 -13.07 -11.32
C ALA A 90 -2.74 -12.51 -12.13
N SER A 91 -1.81 -13.35 -12.61
CA SER A 91 -0.75 -12.93 -13.51
C SER A 91 -1.34 -12.18 -14.72
N THR A 92 -0.82 -11.01 -15.05
CA THR A 92 -1.33 -10.17 -16.15
C THR A 92 -1.13 -10.80 -17.53
N SER A 93 -0.19 -11.74 -17.66
CA SER A 93 -0.03 -12.58 -18.86
C SER A 93 -1.01 -13.76 -18.91
N ASN A 94 -1.78 -14.01 -17.85
CA ASN A 94 -2.57 -15.21 -17.63
C ASN A 94 -1.74 -16.52 -17.57
N GLU A 95 -0.43 -16.42 -17.38
CA GLU A 95 0.43 -17.57 -17.13
C GLU A 95 0.59 -17.74 -15.61
N PRO A 96 -0.01 -18.79 -15.00
CA PRO A 96 0.14 -19.05 -13.58
C PRO A 96 1.49 -19.73 -13.28
N GLY A 97 2.02 -19.50 -12.09
CA GLY A 97 3.31 -20.08 -11.68
C GLY A 97 3.53 -20.13 -10.17
N PRO A 98 4.58 -20.84 -9.72
CA PRO A 98 5.00 -20.82 -8.31
C PRO A 98 5.41 -19.40 -7.88
N ASP A 99 5.47 -19.14 -6.58
CA ASP A 99 5.84 -17.83 -6.03
C ASP A 99 7.34 -17.54 -6.20
N VAL A 100 7.70 -17.14 -7.41
CA VAL A 100 9.07 -16.77 -7.80
C VAL A 100 9.15 -15.38 -8.42
N ALA A 101 8.03 -14.64 -8.40
CA ALA A 101 7.91 -13.27 -8.90
C ALA A 101 8.41 -13.09 -10.35
N ASP A 102 8.14 -14.07 -11.22
CA ASP A 102 8.45 -14.06 -12.66
C ASP A 102 7.29 -13.54 -13.52
N TYR A 103 6.11 -13.31 -12.94
CA TYR A 103 5.00 -12.62 -13.57
C TYR A 103 5.33 -11.14 -13.84
N PRO A 104 4.68 -10.49 -14.82
CA PRO A 104 4.91 -9.07 -15.08
C PRO A 104 4.60 -8.22 -13.83
N TYR A 105 5.46 -7.24 -13.54
CA TYR A 105 5.46 -6.52 -12.25
C TYR A 105 4.16 -5.75 -11.96
N ASP A 106 3.36 -5.47 -12.98
CA ASP A 106 2.06 -4.81 -12.86
C ASP A 106 0.96 -5.73 -12.31
N THR A 107 1.23 -7.04 -12.20
CA THR A 107 0.32 -8.06 -11.65
C THR A 107 -0.26 -7.68 -10.29
N VAL A 108 0.59 -7.38 -9.30
CA VAL A 108 0.13 -7.05 -7.94
C VAL A 108 -0.49 -5.64 -7.86
N PRO A 109 0.07 -4.59 -8.50
CA PRO A 109 -0.61 -3.31 -8.64
C PRO A 109 -2.01 -3.40 -9.26
N ASN A 110 -2.18 -4.18 -10.34
CA ASN A 110 -3.48 -4.39 -10.98
C ASN A 110 -4.44 -5.17 -10.06
N LYS A 111 -3.94 -6.09 -9.23
CA LYS A 111 -4.74 -6.72 -8.18
C LYS A 111 -5.19 -5.72 -7.11
N VAL A 112 -4.32 -4.79 -6.70
CA VAL A 112 -4.72 -3.70 -5.77
C VAL A 112 -5.83 -2.86 -6.40
N ASP A 113 -5.68 -2.44 -7.65
CA ASP A 113 -6.70 -1.67 -8.38
C ASP A 113 -8.03 -2.43 -8.51
N GLN A 114 -8.00 -3.73 -8.76
CA GLN A 114 -9.20 -4.56 -8.83
C GLN A 114 -10.00 -4.58 -7.51
N LEU A 115 -9.35 -4.40 -6.36
CA LEU A 115 -9.97 -4.49 -5.03
C LEU A 115 -10.29 -3.13 -4.40
N PHE A 116 -9.77 -2.03 -4.96
CA PHE A 116 -9.73 -0.71 -4.32
C PHE A 116 -11.05 0.08 -4.44
#